data_AF-A0AAV6GMZ1-F1
#
_entry.id   AF-A0AAV6GMZ1-F1
#
_cell.length_a   1.000
_cell.length_b   1.000
_cell.length_c   1.000
_cell.angle_alpha   90.00
_cell.angle_beta   90.00
_cell.angle_gamma   90.00
#
_symmetry.space_group_name_H-M   'P 1'
#
loop_
_entity.id
_entity.type
_entity.pdbx_description
1 polymer ?
#
loop_
_entity_poly.entity_id
_entity_poly.type
_entity_poly.pdbx_seq_one_letter_code
_entity_poly.pdbx_strand_id
1 'polypeptide(L)'
;MLAAIARVGLCSVHQRVFTGLNNIALVQHQNMSSNAKIPITLLGSMAFGGRADAELSEKMVKAFLDRGHRELDTAFMYTDGQAETIIGGMDLPKNVSIATKANPWDGKTLKPESVRSQLETSLKRLHTQCVDIFYLHAPDHQNPIVDTLRACNELHKEGKYKELGLSNYASWEVAEIYCICKHNNWVLPTVYQGMYNSTTRQVETELLPCLRNFGMRFYAYNPLAGGLLTGKYHYEDKDTSQPAGLFWQQLGRSLQRSILEREPLPRS
;
A
#
# COMPACT_ATOMS: atom_id res chain seq x y z
N MET A 1 -3.13 -1.52 18.17
CA MET A 1 -3.88 -1.55 16.90
C MET A 1 -2.84 -1.56 15.78
N LEU A 2 -2.33 -2.75 15.42
CA LEU A 2 -1.22 -2.87 14.47
C LEU A 2 -1.69 -2.52 13.06
N ALA A 3 -1.00 -1.57 12.42
CA ALA A 3 -1.05 -1.43 10.98
C ALA A 3 -0.12 -2.50 10.38
N ALA A 4 -0.66 -3.70 10.17
CA ALA A 4 0.01 -4.66 9.30
C ALA A 4 -0.19 -4.19 7.85
N ILE A 5 0.87 -4.12 7.06
CA ILE A 5 0.76 -3.90 5.62
C ILE A 5 1.22 -5.18 4.93
N ALA A 6 0.44 -5.66 3.96
CA ALA A 6 0.72 -6.91 3.25
C ALA A 6 1.24 -6.62 1.84
N ARG A 7 2.39 -7.19 1.49
CA ARG A 7 2.99 -7.16 0.16
C ARG A 7 2.52 -8.37 -0.64
N VAL A 8 1.85 -8.13 -1.76
CA VAL A 8 1.41 -9.18 -2.68
C VAL A 8 2.43 -9.30 -3.82
N GLY A 9 3.09 -10.45 -3.94
CA GLY A 9 3.99 -10.75 -5.06
C GLY A 9 3.19 -11.00 -6.33
N LEU A 10 3.36 -10.17 -7.35
CA LEU A 10 2.66 -10.30 -8.63
C LEU A 10 3.62 -10.84 -9.71
N CYS A 11 3.16 -11.86 -10.43
CA CYS A 11 3.89 -12.51 -11.51
C CYS A 11 3.86 -11.65 -12.78
N SER A 12 5.02 -11.43 -13.40
CA SER A 12 5.14 -10.69 -14.66
C SER A 12 4.78 -11.60 -15.84
N VAL A 13 3.98 -11.09 -16.78
CA VAL A 13 3.69 -11.74 -18.07
C VAL A 13 4.58 -11.08 -19.12
N HIS A 14 5.51 -11.83 -19.69
CA HIS A 14 6.28 -11.38 -20.85
C HIS A 14 5.50 -11.67 -22.13
N GLN A 15 5.08 -10.64 -22.86
CA GLN A 15 4.61 -10.78 -24.25
C GLN A 15 5.82 -10.85 -25.19
N ARG A 16 5.97 -11.97 -25.91
CA ARG A 16 6.78 -12.03 -27.13
C ARG A 16 5.84 -11.94 -28.32
N VAL A 17 5.97 -10.89 -29.13
CA VAL A 17 5.27 -10.76 -30.41
C VAL A 17 6.13 -11.44 -31.47
N PHE A 18 5.64 -12.55 -32.03
CA PHE A 18 6.15 -13.11 -33.28
C PHE A 18 5.23 -12.65 -34.42
N THR A 19 5.81 -11.99 -35.42
CA THR A 19 5.12 -11.62 -36.66
C THR A 19 5.08 -12.84 -37.60
N GLY A 20 3.88 -13.33 -37.90
CA GLY A 20 3.65 -14.39 -38.89
C GLY A 20 2.16 -14.50 -39.22
N LEU A 21 1.84 -14.44 -40.51
CA LEU A 21 0.49 -14.38 -41.07
C LEU A 21 -0.37 -15.63 -40.74
N ASN A 22 -1.67 -15.38 -40.57
CA ASN A 22 -2.77 -16.35 -40.44
C ASN A 22 -2.75 -17.28 -39.21
N ASN A 23 -3.45 -16.88 -38.15
CA ASN A 23 -4.51 -17.68 -37.52
C ASN A 23 -5.07 -16.96 -36.29
N ILE A 24 -6.38 -17.13 -36.08
CA ILE A 24 -7.18 -16.61 -34.97
C ILE A 24 -6.43 -16.82 -33.64
N ALA A 25 -6.13 -15.73 -32.92
CA ALA A 25 -5.50 -15.79 -31.61
C ALA A 25 -6.48 -16.36 -30.59
N LEU A 26 -6.39 -17.67 -30.36
CA LEU A 26 -7.01 -18.31 -29.20
C LEU A 26 -6.21 -17.85 -27.97
N VAL A 27 -6.79 -16.95 -27.16
CA VAL A 27 -6.23 -16.55 -25.88
C VAL A 27 -6.27 -17.76 -24.95
N GLN A 28 -5.18 -18.52 -24.89
CA GLN A 28 -4.97 -19.47 -23.83
C GLN A 28 -4.69 -18.68 -22.54
N HIS A 29 -5.71 -18.57 -21.69
CA HIS A 29 -5.51 -18.26 -20.28
C HIS A 29 -4.59 -19.34 -19.71
N GLN A 30 -3.30 -19.06 -19.56
CA GLN A 30 -2.43 -19.91 -18.77
C GLN A 30 -2.92 -19.82 -17.32
N ASN A 31 -3.52 -20.91 -16.85
CA ASN A 31 -3.85 -21.12 -15.45
C ASN A 31 -2.62 -20.84 -14.59
N MET A 32 -2.82 -20.04 -13.54
CA MET A 32 -1.79 -19.60 -12.62
C MET A 32 -0.99 -20.79 -12.10
N SER A 33 0.33 -20.80 -12.36
CA SER A 33 1.23 -21.75 -11.73
C SER A 33 1.21 -21.53 -10.21
N SER A 34 1.02 -22.63 -9.49
CA SER A 34 0.81 -22.80 -8.05
C SER A 34 2.00 -22.46 -7.15
N ASN A 35 2.66 -21.31 -7.35
CA ASN A 35 3.60 -20.74 -6.38
C ASN A 35 3.07 -19.38 -5.91
N ALA A 36 1.93 -19.39 -5.22
CA ALA A 36 1.43 -18.20 -4.55
C ALA A 36 2.46 -17.80 -3.48
N LYS A 37 3.26 -16.77 -3.74
CA LYS A 37 4.17 -16.18 -2.75
C LYS A 37 3.31 -15.72 -1.57
N ILE A 38 3.58 -16.26 -0.38
CA ILE A 38 2.95 -15.84 0.88
C ILE A 38 3.06 -14.31 0.98
N PRO A 39 1.96 -13.59 1.32
CA PRO A 39 2.03 -12.16 1.49
C PRO A 39 3.06 -11.80 2.57
N ILE A 40 4.01 -10.92 2.24
CA ILE A 40 5.00 -10.46 3.23
C ILE A 40 4.30 -9.42 4.10
N THR A 41 4.39 -9.58 5.43
CA THR A 41 3.91 -8.58 6.38
C THR A 41 5.01 -7.58 6.69
N LEU A 42 4.64 -6.31 6.76
CA LEU A 42 5.46 -5.22 7.30
C LEU A 42 4.72 -4.50 8.43
N LEU A 43 5.46 -3.79 9.28
CA LEU A 43 4.92 -3.05 10.42
C LEU A 43 4.84 -1.56 10.12
N GLY A 44 3.61 -1.02 10.09
CA GLY A 44 3.36 0.41 10.02
C GLY A 44 3.45 1.08 11.39
N SER A 45 4.07 2.26 11.44
CA SER A 45 4.39 2.99 12.68
C SER A 45 3.50 4.20 12.97
N MET A 46 2.37 4.38 12.27
CA MET A 46 1.50 5.56 12.40
C MET A 46 1.05 5.86 13.85
N ALA A 47 1.01 4.85 14.73
CA ALA A 47 0.62 5.00 16.13
C ALA A 47 1.79 5.35 17.08
N PHE A 48 3.04 5.26 16.62
CA PHE A 48 4.24 5.40 17.46
C PHE A 48 4.43 6.83 17.93
N GLY A 49 4.79 7.01 19.20
CA GLY A 49 4.88 8.30 19.88
C GLY A 49 3.53 8.91 20.28
N GLY A 50 2.42 8.25 19.93
CA GLY A 50 1.06 8.71 20.18
C GLY A 50 0.27 7.69 20.97
N ARG A 51 -0.61 6.94 20.30
CA ARG A 51 -1.40 5.86 20.94
C ARG A 51 -0.52 4.71 21.46
N ALA A 52 0.64 4.52 20.84
CA ALA A 52 1.72 3.71 21.39
C ALA A 52 2.85 4.66 21.78
N ASP A 53 3.13 4.77 23.07
CA ASP A 53 4.30 5.50 23.56
C ASP A 53 5.62 4.86 23.08
N ALA A 54 6.75 5.47 23.42
CA ALA A 54 8.05 4.99 22.97
C ALA A 54 8.34 3.54 23.41
N GLU A 55 8.04 3.21 24.68
CA GLU A 55 8.28 1.87 25.23
C GLU A 55 7.42 0.81 24.54
N LEU A 56 6.13 1.08 24.34
CA LEU A 56 5.24 0.17 23.62
C LEU A 56 5.64 0.04 22.15
N SER A 57 6.06 1.13 21.51
CA SER A 57 6.52 1.12 20.12
C SER A 57 7.74 0.21 19.95
N GLU A 58 8.72 0.29 20.86
CA GLU A 58 9.90 -0.59 20.86
C GLU A 58 9.51 -2.06 21.07
N LYS A 59 8.63 -2.35 22.04
CA LYS A 59 8.10 -3.71 22.26
C LYS A 59 7.41 -4.27 21.02
N MET A 60 6.66 -3.43 20.30
CA MET A 60 5.99 -3.81 19.05
C MET A 60 7.00 -4.14 17.95
N VAL A 61 8.02 -3.30 17.75
CA VAL A 61 9.09 -3.56 16.77
C VAL A 61 9.84 -4.84 17.12
N LYS A 62 10.27 -5.00 18.38
CA LYS A 62 10.95 -6.21 18.84
C LYS A 62 10.12 -7.47 18.57
N ALA A 63 8.85 -7.48 18.98
CA ALA A 63 7.96 -8.62 18.78
C ALA A 63 7.72 -8.95 17.29
N PHE A 64 7.79 -7.94 16.42
CA PHE A 64 7.68 -8.10 14.98
C PHE A 64 8.95 -8.69 14.36
N LEU A 65 10.12 -8.21 14.79
CA LEU A 65 11.42 -8.74 14.36
C LEU A 65 11.68 -10.16 14.88
N ASP A 66 11.28 -10.47 16.11
CA ASP A 66 11.40 -11.82 16.71
C ASP A 66 10.62 -12.88 15.93
N ARG A 67 9.57 -12.47 15.19
CA ARG A 67 8.79 -13.34 14.29
C ARG A 67 9.39 -13.50 12.89
N GLY A 68 10.59 -12.95 12.66
CA GLY A 68 11.31 -13.08 11.39
C GLY A 68 10.96 -12.02 10.34
N HIS A 69 10.08 -11.07 10.65
CA HIS A 69 9.76 -9.98 9.72
C HIS A 69 10.83 -8.89 9.74
N ARG A 70 10.98 -8.14 8.63
CA ARG A 70 12.11 -7.23 8.43
C ARG A 70 11.75 -5.89 7.78
N GLU A 71 10.49 -5.60 7.50
CA GLU A 71 10.08 -4.37 6.80
C GLU A 71 9.32 -3.44 7.78
N LEU A 72 9.80 -2.21 7.92
CA LEU A 72 9.17 -1.15 8.74
C LEU A 72 8.73 0.00 7.84
N ASP A 73 7.53 0.50 8.06
CA ASP A 73 6.94 1.63 7.32
C ASP A 73 6.63 2.79 8.26
N THR A 74 7.24 3.94 7.99
CA THR A 74 7.01 5.20 8.71
C THR A 74 6.72 6.33 7.73
N ALA A 75 6.56 7.57 8.21
CA ALA A 75 6.39 8.75 7.37
C ALA A 75 6.83 10.00 8.11
N PHE A 76 7.22 11.04 7.36
CA PHE A 76 7.65 12.34 7.91
C PHE A 76 6.65 12.93 8.93
N MET A 77 5.36 12.75 8.67
CA MET A 77 4.27 13.36 9.46
C MET A 77 3.77 12.51 10.63
N TYR A 78 4.19 11.25 10.75
CA TYR A 78 3.60 10.36 11.75
C TYR A 78 3.94 10.85 13.17
N THR A 79 2.89 11.21 13.90
CA THR A 79 2.96 11.80 15.24
C THR A 79 3.98 12.94 15.30
N ASP A 80 3.87 13.91 14.39
CA ASP A 80 4.78 15.07 14.29
C ASP A 80 6.27 14.69 14.18
N GLY A 81 6.54 13.53 13.57
CA GLY A 81 7.89 12.99 13.38
C GLY A 81 8.39 12.10 14.53
N GLN A 82 7.62 11.92 15.61
CA GLN A 82 8.02 11.06 16.73
C GLN A 82 8.19 9.60 16.29
N ALA A 83 7.39 9.12 15.35
CA ALA A 83 7.52 7.75 14.86
C ALA A 83 8.91 7.49 14.24
N GLU A 84 9.44 8.44 13.46
CA GLU A 84 10.79 8.34 12.88
C GLU A 84 11.88 8.44 13.94
N THR A 85 11.75 9.37 14.89
CA THR A 85 12.71 9.54 15.99
C THR A 85 12.78 8.29 16.87
N ILE A 86 11.62 7.69 17.19
CA ILE A 86 11.55 6.46 18.00
C ILE A 86 12.23 5.31 17.26
N ILE A 87 11.93 5.12 15.96
CA ILE A 87 12.58 4.07 15.16
C ILE A 87 14.10 4.29 15.04
N GLY A 88 14.54 5.54 14.81
CA GLY A 88 15.96 5.87 14.71
C GLY A 88 16.74 5.72 16.02
N GLY A 89 16.05 5.76 17.17
CA GLY A 89 16.65 5.49 18.48
C GLY A 89 16.85 4.00 18.80
N MET A 90 16.30 3.08 17.98
CA MET A 90 16.42 1.64 18.21
C MET A 90 17.70 1.06 17.60
N ASP A 91 18.29 0.07 18.27
CA ASP A 91 19.36 -0.75 17.70
C ASP A 91 18.76 -1.83 16.78
N LEU A 92 18.51 -1.46 15.53
CA LEU A 92 17.90 -2.34 14.54
C LEU A 92 18.95 -3.21 13.82
N PRO A 93 18.66 -4.51 13.57
CA PRO A 93 19.50 -5.34 12.72
C PRO A 93 19.70 -4.71 11.33
N LYS A 94 20.90 -4.84 10.76
CA LYS A 94 21.26 -4.24 9.45
C LYS A 94 20.40 -4.71 8.27
N ASN A 95 19.70 -5.83 8.41
CA ASN A 95 18.81 -6.37 7.38
C ASN A 95 17.34 -5.93 7.54
N VAL A 96 17.05 -5.00 8.46
CA VAL A 96 15.74 -4.34 8.54
C VAL A 96 15.66 -3.29 7.45
N SER A 97 14.61 -3.40 6.63
CA SER A 97 14.26 -2.43 5.62
C SER A 97 13.35 -1.35 6.21
N ILE A 98 13.64 -0.08 5.90
CA ILE A 98 12.88 1.06 6.38
C ILE A 98 12.33 1.85 5.19
N ALA A 99 11.04 2.17 5.24
CA ALA A 99 10.38 3.08 4.32
C ALA A 99 9.95 4.37 5.03
N THR A 100 10.09 5.53 4.36
CA THR A 100 9.48 6.80 4.80
C THR A 100 8.78 7.52 3.65
N LYS A 101 8.07 8.62 3.95
CA LYS A 101 7.19 9.31 3.00
C LYS A 101 7.22 10.83 3.17
N ALA A 102 7.27 11.55 2.06
CA ALA A 102 7.00 12.99 2.01
C ALA A 102 5.54 13.25 1.61
N ASN A 103 4.95 14.33 2.10
CA ASN A 103 3.53 14.63 1.93
C ASN A 103 3.25 16.12 1.65
N PRO A 104 2.10 16.45 1.02
CA PRO A 104 1.66 17.81 0.77
C PRO A 104 0.67 18.38 1.82
N TRP A 105 0.59 17.80 3.02
CA TRP A 105 -0.39 18.23 4.03
C TRP A 105 0.20 19.21 5.04
N ASP A 106 -0.68 19.87 5.81
CA ASP A 106 -0.33 20.80 6.90
C ASP A 106 0.67 21.87 6.44
N GLY A 107 0.31 22.57 5.37
CA GLY A 107 1.11 23.67 4.78
C GLY A 107 2.37 23.22 4.03
N LYS A 108 2.61 21.91 3.88
CA LYS A 108 3.70 21.37 3.06
C LYS A 108 3.28 21.24 1.61
N THR A 109 4.24 20.96 0.76
CA THR A 109 4.04 20.69 -0.67
C THR A 109 4.94 19.53 -1.09
N LEU A 110 4.82 19.09 -2.33
CA LEU A 110 5.80 18.23 -3.00
C LEU A 110 6.65 19.01 -4.00
N LYS A 111 6.84 20.32 -3.79
CA LYS A 111 7.87 21.10 -4.50
C LYS A 111 9.28 20.54 -4.24
N PRO A 112 10.23 20.71 -5.17
CA PRO A 112 11.58 20.15 -5.06
C PRO A 112 12.26 20.37 -3.69
N GLU A 113 12.19 21.59 -3.17
CA GLU A 113 12.82 21.99 -1.90
C GLU A 113 12.11 21.35 -0.70
N SER A 114 10.78 21.23 -0.76
CA SER A 114 10.00 20.61 0.31
C SER A 114 10.24 19.10 0.38
N VAL A 115 10.26 18.42 -0.76
CA VAL A 115 10.57 16.97 -0.83
C VAL A 115 11.95 16.68 -0.26
N ARG A 116 12.97 17.46 -0.68
CA ARG A 116 14.32 17.35 -0.16
C ARG A 116 14.37 17.58 1.36
N SER A 117 13.78 18.67 1.83
CA SER A 117 13.75 19.03 3.25
C SER A 117 13.07 17.95 4.10
N GLN A 118 11.95 17.40 3.61
CA GLN A 118 11.23 16.32 4.28
C GLN A 118 12.10 15.06 4.37
N LEU A 119 12.67 14.58 3.26
CA LEU A 119 13.51 13.38 3.27
C LEU A 119 14.76 13.55 4.14
N GLU A 120 15.49 14.66 4.02
CA GLU A 120 16.69 14.90 4.83
C GLU A 120 16.39 14.99 6.33
N THR A 121 15.24 15.54 6.69
CA THR A 121 14.77 15.56 8.09
C THR A 121 14.41 14.15 8.57
N SER A 122 13.70 13.37 7.75
CA SER A 122 13.40 11.97 8.03
C SER A 122 14.67 11.14 8.25
N LEU A 123 15.68 11.30 7.39
CA LEU A 123 16.98 10.63 7.51
C LEU A 123 17.70 10.99 8.82
N LYS A 124 17.68 12.27 9.21
CA LYS A 124 18.21 12.71 10.52
C LYS A 124 17.50 12.05 11.68
N ARG A 125 16.16 12.03 11.69
CA ARG A 125 15.36 11.39 12.75
C ARG A 125 15.58 9.88 12.83
N LEU A 126 15.74 9.23 11.68
CA LEU A 126 15.99 7.80 11.56
C LEU A 126 17.46 7.41 11.82
N HIS A 127 18.34 8.37 12.07
CA HIS A 127 19.78 8.15 12.23
C HIS A 127 20.42 7.33 11.09
N THR A 128 19.95 7.51 9.85
CA THR A 128 20.46 6.82 8.65
C THR A 128 20.74 7.81 7.53
N GLN A 129 21.64 7.44 6.62
CA GLN A 129 21.91 8.21 5.40
C GLN A 129 21.04 7.77 4.22
N CYS A 130 20.40 6.60 4.33
CA CYS A 130 19.62 6.00 3.25
C CYS A 130 18.44 5.19 3.81
N VAL A 131 17.27 5.33 3.18
CA VAL A 131 16.11 4.45 3.40
C VAL A 131 15.94 3.50 2.21
N ASP A 132 15.32 2.35 2.41
CA ASP A 132 15.11 1.40 1.31
C ASP A 132 14.03 1.89 0.35
N ILE A 133 12.96 2.49 0.89
CA ILE A 133 11.86 3.00 0.08
C ILE A 133 11.52 4.43 0.50
N PHE A 134 11.43 5.32 -0.47
CA PHE A 134 10.90 6.66 -0.27
C PHE A 134 9.59 6.82 -1.05
N TYR A 135 8.50 7.11 -0.34
CA TYR A 135 7.19 7.33 -0.95
C TYR A 135 6.87 8.81 -1.13
N LEU A 136 6.23 9.13 -2.26
CA LEU A 136 5.32 10.27 -2.32
C LEU A 136 3.98 9.81 -1.70
N HIS A 137 3.61 10.40 -0.56
CA HIS A 137 2.53 9.89 0.31
C HIS A 137 1.12 10.12 -0.26
N ALA A 138 0.96 11.18 -1.06
CA ALA A 138 -0.27 11.54 -1.75
C ALA A 138 0.04 12.51 -2.90
N PRO A 139 -0.86 12.63 -3.89
CA PRO A 139 -0.73 13.63 -4.95
C PRO A 139 -0.69 15.07 -4.40
N ASP A 140 0.16 15.91 -5.00
CA ASP A 140 0.13 17.35 -4.84
C ASP A 140 -0.36 17.98 -6.15
N HIS A 141 -1.67 18.17 -6.28
CA HIS A 141 -2.28 18.73 -7.50
C HIS A 141 -2.02 20.23 -7.68
N GLN A 142 -1.38 20.90 -6.73
CA GLN A 142 -1.01 22.31 -6.85
C GLN A 142 0.39 22.50 -7.46
N ASN A 143 1.17 21.42 -7.58
CA ASN A 143 2.53 21.46 -8.11
C ASN A 143 2.68 20.55 -9.34
N PRO A 144 3.39 21.00 -10.39
CA PRO A 144 3.72 20.12 -11.51
C PRO A 144 4.52 18.89 -11.04
N ILE A 145 3.97 17.70 -11.28
CA ILE A 145 4.56 16.44 -10.84
C ILE A 145 5.98 16.22 -11.41
N VAL A 146 6.26 16.74 -12.61
CA VAL A 146 7.59 16.65 -13.25
C VAL A 146 8.68 17.25 -12.37
N ASP A 147 8.42 18.37 -11.69
CA ASP A 147 9.41 19.02 -10.83
C ASP A 147 9.67 18.19 -9.56
N THR A 148 8.60 17.64 -8.97
CA THR A 148 8.69 16.67 -7.86
C THR A 148 9.53 15.46 -8.26
N LEU A 149 9.28 14.86 -9.43
CA LEU A 149 9.99 13.68 -9.92
C LEU A 149 11.45 13.96 -10.23
N ARG A 150 11.77 15.16 -10.76
CA ARG A 150 13.15 15.60 -10.95
C ARG A 150 13.90 15.63 -9.61
N ALA A 151 13.29 16.22 -8.59
CA ALA A 151 13.87 16.27 -7.25
C ALA A 151 14.06 14.86 -6.64
N CYS A 152 13.07 13.98 -6.79
CA CYS A 152 13.17 12.59 -6.38
C CYS A 152 14.35 11.90 -7.05
N ASN A 153 14.53 12.09 -8.36
CA ASN A 153 15.63 11.49 -9.11
C ASN A 153 17.00 11.96 -8.63
N GLU A 154 17.17 13.25 -8.34
CA GLU A 154 18.43 13.75 -7.80
C GLU A 154 18.72 13.21 -6.40
N LEU A 155 17.71 13.13 -5.53
CA LEU A 155 17.84 12.50 -4.21
C LEU A 155 18.19 11.00 -4.30
N HIS A 156 17.69 10.30 -5.32
CA HIS A 156 18.06 8.90 -5.58
C HIS A 156 19.52 8.78 -6.00
N LYS A 157 20.00 9.63 -6.92
CA LYS A 157 21.41 9.68 -7.35
C LYS A 157 22.36 10.03 -6.20
N GLU A 158 21.91 10.86 -5.27
CA GLU A 158 22.62 11.17 -4.02
C GLU A 158 22.66 9.97 -3.04
N GLY A 159 21.98 8.86 -3.33
CA GLY A 159 21.96 7.65 -2.50
C GLY A 159 21.07 7.75 -1.27
N LYS A 160 20.17 8.74 -1.19
CA LYS A 160 19.30 8.96 -0.02
C LYS A 160 18.18 7.93 0.10
N TYR A 161 17.84 7.25 -0.98
CA TYR A 161 16.93 6.12 -0.95
C TYR A 161 17.17 5.15 -2.11
N LYS A 162 16.75 3.89 -1.96
CA LYS A 162 16.97 2.83 -2.97
C LYS A 162 15.84 2.67 -3.98
N GLU A 163 14.58 2.74 -3.53
CA GLU A 163 13.40 2.58 -4.39
C GLU A 163 12.41 3.74 -4.23
N LEU A 164 11.85 4.21 -5.35
CA LEU A 164 10.78 5.19 -5.36
C LEU A 164 9.42 4.51 -5.22
N GLY A 165 8.59 5.02 -4.33
CA GLY A 165 7.23 4.57 -4.09
C GLY A 165 6.18 5.65 -4.32
N LEU A 166 4.98 5.21 -4.68
CA LEU A 166 3.79 6.06 -4.76
C LEU A 166 2.75 5.60 -3.74
N SER A 167 1.96 6.54 -3.21
CA SER A 167 0.85 6.22 -2.32
C SER A 167 -0.35 7.10 -2.62
N ASN A 168 -1.54 6.52 -2.65
CA ASN A 168 -2.82 7.23 -2.85
C ASN A 168 -2.97 7.99 -4.18
N TYR A 169 -2.18 7.64 -5.20
CA TYR A 169 -2.34 8.14 -6.57
C TYR A 169 -3.38 7.34 -7.34
N ALA A 170 -4.15 7.99 -8.20
CA ALA A 170 -5.04 7.32 -9.14
C ALA A 170 -4.25 6.51 -10.19
N SER A 171 -4.90 5.52 -10.81
CA SER A 171 -4.24 4.66 -11.80
C SER A 171 -3.67 5.44 -13.00
N TRP A 172 -4.35 6.51 -13.44
CA TRP A 172 -3.88 7.36 -14.53
C TRP A 172 -2.66 8.20 -14.13
N GLU A 173 -2.60 8.70 -12.89
CA GLU A 173 -1.43 9.42 -12.37
C GLU A 173 -0.22 8.50 -12.25
N VAL A 174 -0.42 7.24 -11.83
CA VAL A 174 0.64 6.23 -11.79
C VAL A 174 1.22 6.01 -13.19
N ALA A 175 0.35 5.87 -14.20
CA ALA A 175 0.77 5.70 -15.59
C ALA A 175 1.52 6.93 -16.13
N GLU A 176 1.03 8.13 -15.83
CA GLU A 176 1.69 9.39 -16.19
C GLU A 176 3.07 9.50 -15.56
N ILE A 177 3.17 9.32 -14.23
CA ILE A 177 4.44 9.37 -13.49
C ILE A 177 5.45 8.37 -14.06
N TYR A 178 5.02 7.12 -14.27
CA TYR A 178 5.89 6.09 -14.82
C TYR A 178 6.42 6.48 -16.21
N CYS A 179 5.55 6.99 -17.08
CA CYS A 179 5.93 7.44 -18.42
C CYS A 179 6.89 8.64 -18.38
N ILE A 180 6.66 9.62 -17.51
CA ILE A 180 7.56 10.77 -17.32
C ILE A 180 8.94 10.31 -16.87
N CYS A 181 9.01 9.47 -15.82
CA CYS A 181 10.29 8.95 -15.34
C CYS A 181 11.01 8.15 -16.42
N LYS A 182 10.30 7.28 -17.13
CA LYS A 182 10.87 6.48 -18.21
C LYS A 182 11.40 7.33 -19.36
N HIS A 183 10.65 8.34 -19.79
CA HIS A 183 11.04 9.23 -20.89
C HIS A 183 12.29 10.05 -20.55
N ASN A 184 12.41 10.51 -19.31
CA ASN A 184 13.54 11.32 -18.84
C ASN A 184 14.73 10.48 -18.33
N ASN A 185 14.66 9.14 -18.41
CA ASN A 185 15.63 8.23 -17.83
C ASN A 185 15.90 8.51 -16.34
N TRP A 186 14.82 8.75 -15.59
CA TRP A 186 14.83 8.93 -14.14
C TRP A 186 14.48 7.64 -13.40
N VAL A 187 14.72 7.63 -12.09
CA VAL A 187 14.28 6.54 -11.21
C VAL A 187 12.80 6.23 -11.42
N LEU A 188 12.49 4.98 -11.75
CA LEU A 188 11.13 4.51 -11.94
C LEU A 188 10.49 4.16 -10.59
N PRO A 189 9.20 4.45 -10.38
CA PRO A 189 8.50 3.95 -9.21
C PRO A 189 8.33 2.42 -9.34
N THR A 190 8.69 1.68 -8.30
CA THR A 190 8.66 0.21 -8.28
C THR A 190 7.65 -0.35 -7.28
N VAL A 191 7.14 0.49 -6.39
CA VAL A 191 6.20 0.12 -5.33
C VAL A 191 5.06 1.12 -5.21
N TYR A 192 3.89 0.61 -4.84
CA TYR A 192 2.70 1.40 -4.54
C TYR A 192 2.12 0.98 -3.20
N GLN A 193 1.80 1.95 -2.35
CA GLN A 193 1.09 1.74 -1.10
C GLN A 193 -0.34 2.27 -1.18
N GLY A 194 -1.35 1.43 -0.91
CA GLY A 194 -2.76 1.79 -1.10
C GLY A 194 -3.70 1.14 -0.09
N MET A 195 -4.85 1.75 0.13
CA MET A 195 -5.87 1.22 1.02
C MET A 195 -6.50 -0.03 0.39
N TYR A 196 -6.47 -1.13 1.13
CA TYR A 196 -7.11 -2.36 0.67
C TYR A 196 -7.52 -3.26 1.84
N ASN A 197 -8.81 -3.59 1.89
CA ASN A 197 -9.40 -4.50 2.87
C ASN A 197 -10.73 -5.04 2.32
N SER A 198 -11.42 -5.91 3.08
CA SER A 198 -12.67 -6.53 2.61
C SER A 198 -13.78 -5.53 2.28
N THR A 199 -13.77 -4.33 2.88
CA THR A 199 -14.75 -3.26 2.64
C THR A 199 -14.30 -2.23 1.61
N THR A 200 -12.98 -2.07 1.42
CA THR A 200 -12.39 -1.10 0.50
C THR A 200 -11.58 -1.83 -0.57
N ARG A 201 -12.24 -2.13 -1.70
CA ARG A 201 -11.67 -2.92 -2.82
C ARG A 201 -11.57 -2.15 -4.14
N GLN A 202 -11.71 -0.83 -4.09
CA GLN A 202 -11.70 0.04 -5.29
C GLN A 202 -10.43 -0.08 -6.14
N VAL A 203 -9.30 -0.44 -5.51
CA VAL A 203 -8.02 -0.65 -6.20
C VAL A 203 -8.05 -1.81 -7.20
N GLU A 204 -8.99 -2.75 -7.11
CA GLU A 204 -9.00 -3.95 -7.94
C GLU A 204 -9.32 -3.70 -9.41
N THR A 205 -10.20 -2.74 -9.68
CA THR A 205 -10.73 -2.52 -11.04
C THR A 205 -9.68 -1.95 -11.97
N GLU A 206 -8.95 -0.93 -11.52
CA GLU A 206 -8.06 -0.13 -12.38
C GLU A 206 -6.62 -0.10 -11.88
N LEU A 207 -6.44 0.14 -10.57
CA LEU A 207 -5.10 0.34 -10.00
C LEU A 207 -4.27 -0.95 -10.04
N LEU A 208 -4.78 -2.09 -9.56
CA LEU A 208 -4.03 -3.35 -9.57
C LEU A 208 -3.65 -3.79 -11.00
N PRO A 209 -4.52 -3.72 -12.02
CA PRO A 209 -4.12 -3.92 -13.42
C PRO A 209 -3.03 -2.95 -13.88
N CYS A 210 -3.15 -1.66 -13.58
CA CYS A 210 -2.14 -0.64 -13.91
C CYS A 210 -0.77 -0.98 -13.29
N LEU A 211 -0.73 -1.31 -12.00
CA LEU A 211 0.50 -1.71 -11.30
C LEU A 211 1.13 -2.96 -11.91
N ARG A 212 0.33 -3.97 -12.28
CA ARG A 212 0.83 -5.18 -12.96
C ARG A 212 1.44 -4.85 -14.31
N ASN A 213 0.82 -3.97 -15.09
CA ASN A 213 1.33 -3.55 -16.40
C ASN A 213 2.73 -2.91 -16.30
N PHE A 214 2.98 -2.13 -15.24
CA PHE A 214 4.28 -1.50 -15.00
C PHE A 214 5.24 -2.32 -14.12
N GLY A 215 4.83 -3.52 -13.69
CA GLY A 215 5.66 -4.38 -12.82
C GLY A 215 5.85 -3.85 -11.39
N MET A 216 4.94 -2.99 -10.92
CA MET A 216 4.98 -2.40 -9.58
C MET A 216 4.40 -3.33 -8.52
N ARG A 217 4.99 -3.31 -7.31
CA ARG A 217 4.53 -4.12 -6.16
C ARG A 217 3.46 -3.35 -5.38
N PHE A 218 2.41 -4.04 -4.94
CA PHE A 218 1.35 -3.44 -4.12
C PHE A 218 1.52 -3.77 -2.63
N TYR A 219 1.42 -2.73 -1.82
CA TYR A 219 1.47 -2.76 -0.36
C TYR A 219 0.12 -2.27 0.19
N ALA A 220 -0.66 -3.20 0.74
CA ALA A 220 -2.00 -2.92 1.26
C ALA A 220 -1.93 -2.35 2.68
N TYR A 221 -2.40 -1.11 2.90
CA TYR A 221 -2.58 -0.57 4.25
C TYR A 221 -4.03 -0.62 4.71
N ASN A 222 -4.21 -0.52 6.03
CA ASN A 222 -5.50 -0.64 6.71
C ASN A 222 -6.25 -1.96 6.41
N PRO A 223 -5.60 -3.15 6.50
CA PRO A 223 -6.25 -4.43 6.19
C PRO A 223 -7.39 -4.78 7.16
N LEU A 224 -7.38 -4.21 8.37
CA LEU A 224 -8.40 -4.44 9.40
C LEU A 224 -9.52 -3.39 9.42
N ALA A 225 -9.59 -2.52 8.39
CA ALA A 225 -10.59 -1.46 8.25
C ALA A 225 -10.79 -0.64 9.54
N GLY A 226 -9.70 -0.12 10.13
CA GLY A 226 -9.76 0.66 11.35
C GLY A 226 -10.24 -0.14 12.56
N GLY A 227 -10.01 -1.45 12.57
CA GLY A 227 -10.42 -2.34 13.66
C GLY A 227 -11.82 -2.91 13.50
N LEU A 228 -12.60 -2.49 12.48
CA LEU A 228 -13.93 -3.03 12.20
C LEU A 228 -13.88 -4.56 12.03
N LEU A 229 -12.83 -5.07 11.37
CA LEU A 229 -12.67 -6.49 11.06
C LEU A 229 -12.03 -7.31 12.18
N THR A 230 -11.96 -6.76 13.40
CA THR A 230 -11.39 -7.46 14.57
C THR A 230 -12.43 -8.22 15.39
N GLY A 231 -13.72 -8.08 15.07
CA GLY A 231 -14.81 -8.65 15.86
C GLY A 231 -15.14 -7.89 17.14
N LYS A 232 -14.50 -6.73 17.40
CA LYS A 232 -14.76 -5.89 18.57
C LYS A 232 -16.14 -5.19 18.53
N TYR A 233 -16.69 -5.00 17.34
CA TYR A 233 -17.98 -4.34 17.16
C TYR A 233 -19.07 -5.41 17.02
N HIS A 234 -20.01 -5.42 17.96
CA HIS A 234 -21.21 -6.25 17.90
C HIS A 234 -22.34 -5.43 17.29
N TYR A 235 -22.94 -5.94 16.22
CA TYR A 235 -24.12 -5.35 15.62
C TYR A 235 -25.36 -6.04 16.20
N GLU A 236 -26.29 -5.25 16.73
CA GLU A 236 -27.64 -5.70 17.06
C GLU A 236 -28.58 -5.13 16.00
N ASP A 237 -29.23 -6.01 15.24
CA ASP A 237 -30.32 -5.64 14.34
C ASP A 237 -31.50 -5.15 15.20
N LYS A 238 -31.66 -3.82 15.30
CA LYS A 238 -32.76 -3.21 16.06
C LYS A 238 -34.05 -3.09 15.25
N ASP A 239 -34.01 -3.38 13.96
CA ASP A 239 -35.15 -3.22 13.06
C ASP A 239 -35.21 -4.39 12.07
N THR A 240 -36.21 -5.26 12.25
CA THR A 240 -36.49 -6.38 11.33
C THR A 240 -37.29 -5.95 10.10
N SER A 241 -37.65 -4.67 9.99
CA SER A 241 -38.42 -4.19 8.84
C SER A 241 -37.51 -4.04 7.61
N GLN A 242 -37.86 -4.73 6.54
CA GLN A 242 -37.16 -4.60 5.26
C GLN A 242 -37.62 -3.31 4.57
N PRO A 243 -36.71 -2.37 4.24
CA PRO A 243 -37.09 -1.16 3.54
C PRO A 243 -37.57 -1.49 2.12
N ALA A 244 -38.81 -1.12 1.78
CA ALA A 244 -39.31 -1.26 0.44
C ALA A 244 -38.65 -0.22 -0.48
N GLY A 245 -37.82 -0.68 -1.42
CA GLY A 245 -37.13 0.16 -2.39
C GLY A 245 -36.97 -0.52 -3.74
N LEU A 246 -36.65 0.27 -4.76
CA LEU A 246 -36.55 -0.15 -6.17
C LEU A 246 -35.62 -1.36 -6.39
N PHE A 247 -34.58 -1.50 -5.55
CA PHE A 247 -33.62 -2.60 -5.59
C PHE A 247 -34.05 -3.86 -4.81
N TRP A 248 -35.04 -3.77 -3.91
CA TRP A 248 -35.49 -4.92 -3.10
C TRP A 248 -36.52 -5.80 -3.84
N GLN A 249 -37.38 -5.19 -4.67
CA GLN A 249 -38.42 -5.95 -5.38
C GLN A 249 -37.87 -6.94 -6.42
N GLN A 250 -36.64 -6.74 -6.91
CA GLN A 250 -36.03 -7.58 -7.95
C GLN A 250 -35.21 -8.77 -7.39
N LEU A 251 -34.72 -8.68 -6.15
CA LEU A 251 -33.96 -9.75 -5.48
C LEU A 251 -34.84 -10.70 -4.65
N GLY A 252 -36.04 -10.25 -4.26
CA GLY A 252 -36.92 -10.99 -3.33
C GLY A 252 -37.52 -12.30 -3.84
N ARG A 253 -37.42 -12.63 -5.15
CA ARG A 253 -37.99 -13.89 -5.68
C ARG A 253 -36.97 -15.00 -5.95
N SER A 254 -35.69 -14.68 -6.14
CA SER A 254 -34.67 -15.69 -6.50
C SER A 254 -33.75 -16.07 -5.33
N LEU A 255 -33.48 -15.17 -4.39
CA LEU A 255 -32.59 -15.44 -3.25
C LEU A 255 -33.28 -16.04 -2.02
N GLN A 256 -34.60 -15.87 -1.89
CA GLN A 256 -35.32 -16.31 -0.69
C GLN A 256 -35.53 -17.84 -0.65
N ARG A 257 -35.53 -18.54 -1.80
CA ARG A 257 -35.59 -20.02 -1.83
C ARG A 257 -34.25 -20.70 -1.51
N SER A 258 -33.10 -20.11 -1.85
CA SER A 258 -31.81 -20.82 -1.69
C SER A 258 -31.17 -20.69 -0.31
N ILE A 259 -31.59 -19.69 0.48
CA ILE A 259 -30.99 -19.38 1.79
C ILE A 259 -31.84 -19.92 2.96
N LEU A 260 -33.16 -20.11 2.79
CA LEU A 260 -34.06 -20.57 3.86
C LEU A 260 -34.35 -22.09 3.86
N GLU A 261 -34.03 -22.83 2.79
CA GLU A 261 -34.32 -24.28 2.68
C GLU A 261 -33.10 -25.20 2.94
N ARG A 262 -32.01 -24.69 3.51
CA ARG A 262 -30.92 -25.58 3.95
C ARG A 262 -31.26 -26.16 5.33
N GLU A 263 -31.90 -27.32 5.30
CA GLU A 263 -32.00 -28.27 6.42
C GLU A 263 -30.67 -28.33 7.20
N PRO A 264 -30.68 -28.25 8.53
CA PRO A 264 -29.47 -28.42 9.33
C PRO A 264 -28.92 -29.84 9.17
N LEU A 265 -27.61 -29.96 8.94
CA LEU A 265 -26.92 -31.25 8.90
C LEU A 265 -27.11 -32.01 10.23
N PRO A 266 -27.41 -33.32 10.19
CA PRO A 266 -27.54 -34.12 11.41
C PRO A 266 -26.21 -34.18 12.16
N ARG A 267 -26.26 -33.95 13.47
CA ARG A 267 -25.11 -34.11 14.36
C ARG A 267 -24.90 -35.62 14.60
N SER A 268 -23.71 -36.11 14.27
CA SER A 268 -23.12 -37.34 14.81
C SER A 268 -21.87 -37.00 15.59
#